data_AF-A0A7W9Q7M9-F1
#
_entry.id   AF-A0A7W9Q7M9-F1
#
_cell.length_a   1.000
_cell.length_b   1.000
_cell.length_c   1.000
_cell.angle_alpha   90.00
_cell.angle_beta   90.00
_cell.angle_gamma   90.00
#
_symmetry.space_group_name_H-M   'P 1'
#
loop_
_entity.id
_entity.type
_entity.pdbx_description
1 polymer ?
#
loop_
_entity_poly.entity_id
_entity_poly.type
_entity_poly.pdbx_seq_one_letter_code
_entity_poly.pdbx_strand_id
1 'polypeptide(L)'
;MRIRTAAAAAVAALLCTPLAACGSDSDGDKPAARGKNSNSSAPGGATDADDAEGDTTDDSNGSGDESAALKRSVRSYTKALFGGDPNGHDLLSKRCQSELSKEQFATMAKQAKNDYGTLTIKTISVDQISGDMARVSYGVGVPQFERKAQPWTREGSTWHWDAC
;
A
#
# COMPACT_ATOMS: atom_id res chain seq x y z
N MET A 1 33.70 33.45 24.33
CA MET A 1 34.72 33.68 23.29
C MET A 1 34.24 32.96 22.04
N ARG A 2 33.30 33.52 21.26
CA ARG A 2 33.44 34.38 20.06
C ARG A 2 34.41 33.84 19.01
N ILE A 3 33.86 33.54 17.82
CA ILE A 3 34.20 33.91 16.42
C ILE A 3 32.96 33.38 15.62
N ARG A 4 31.96 34.13 15.10
CA ARG A 4 31.84 35.23 14.10
C ARG A 4 32.58 34.89 12.80
N THR A 5 31.94 34.61 11.65
CA THR A 5 31.44 35.55 10.60
C THR A 5 30.92 34.68 9.42
N ALA A 6 29.73 34.83 8.82
CA ALA A 6 29.13 35.92 8.01
C ALA A 6 29.58 35.98 6.52
N ALA A 7 28.60 36.25 5.65
CA ALA A 7 28.57 36.58 4.20
C ALA A 7 28.49 35.38 3.22
N ALA A 8 27.43 35.13 2.43
CA ALA A 8 26.60 35.92 1.50
C ALA A 8 27.11 35.90 0.04
N ALA A 9 26.30 35.34 -0.89
CA ALA A 9 26.06 35.85 -2.26
C ALA A 9 25.02 34.97 -2.99
N ALA A 10 24.03 35.61 -3.59
CA ALA A 10 23.00 35.03 -4.44
C ALA A 10 23.40 35.11 -5.93
N VAL A 11 23.02 34.13 -6.75
CA VAL A 11 22.76 34.31 -8.21
C VAL A 11 21.66 33.34 -8.64
N ALA A 12 20.63 33.88 -9.29
CA ALA A 12 19.51 33.17 -9.90
C ALA A 12 19.85 32.65 -11.30
N ALA A 13 19.24 31.54 -11.71
CA ALA A 13 19.03 31.21 -13.12
C ALA A 13 17.71 30.44 -13.29
N LEU A 14 16.70 31.12 -13.86
CA LEU A 14 15.50 30.52 -14.43
C LEU A 14 15.87 29.65 -15.63
N LEU A 15 15.30 28.45 -15.72
CA LEU A 15 15.15 27.71 -16.96
C LEU A 15 13.68 27.28 -17.09
N CYS A 16 12.93 28.05 -17.87
CA CYS A 16 11.63 27.67 -18.40
C CYS A 16 11.83 26.71 -19.58
N THR A 17 11.14 25.57 -19.55
CA THR A 17 10.97 24.69 -20.72
C THR A 17 9.48 24.65 -21.11
N PRO A 18 9.06 25.30 -22.20
CA PRO A 18 7.80 24.99 -22.88
C PRO A 18 8.05 24.08 -24.10
N LEU A 19 6.99 23.38 -24.55
CA LEU A 19 6.78 22.58 -25.79
C LEU A 19 6.34 21.15 -25.42
N ALA A 20 5.22 20.58 -25.88
CA ALA A 20 4.31 20.95 -26.95
C ALA A 20 2.87 20.48 -26.62
N ALA A 21 1.90 21.36 -26.85
CA ALA A 21 0.51 21.00 -27.01
C ALA A 21 0.29 20.55 -28.46
N CYS A 22 -0.23 19.34 -28.66
CA CYS A 22 -0.80 18.93 -29.94
C CYS A 22 -2.23 18.48 -29.67
N GLY A 23 -3.14 19.45 -29.73
CA GLY A 23 -4.54 19.21 -29.99
C GLY A 23 -4.79 19.39 -31.49
N SER A 24 -5.59 18.51 -32.08
CA SER A 24 -6.27 18.75 -33.35
C SER A 24 -7.55 17.90 -33.37
N ASP A 25 -8.62 18.56 -32.97
CA ASP A 25 -10.00 18.21 -33.30
C ASP A 25 -10.22 18.37 -34.81
N SER A 26 -10.91 17.42 -35.43
CA SER A 26 -11.63 17.63 -36.70
C SER A 26 -12.81 16.67 -36.78
N ASP A 27 -13.98 17.27 -36.91
CA ASP A 27 -15.32 16.72 -37.10
C ASP A 27 -15.44 15.67 -38.22
N GLY A 28 -16.46 14.81 -38.12
CA GLY A 28 -17.05 14.19 -39.32
C GLY A 28 -17.71 12.82 -39.14
N ASP A 29 -19.03 12.86 -39.00
CA ASP A 29 -20.03 11.90 -39.53
C ASP A 29 -20.07 10.41 -39.11
N LYS A 30 -21.20 10.10 -38.46
CA LYS A 30 -21.84 8.78 -38.35
C LYS A 30 -22.40 8.35 -39.72
N PRO A 31 -22.34 7.06 -40.08
CA PRO A 31 -23.60 6.33 -40.25
C PRO A 31 -23.61 4.95 -39.59
N ALA A 32 -24.84 4.44 -39.48
CA ALA A 32 -25.26 3.29 -38.72
C ALA A 32 -25.03 1.93 -39.43
N ALA A 33 -25.13 0.90 -38.58
CA ALA A 33 -25.75 -0.40 -38.85
C ALA A 33 -25.05 -1.39 -39.80
N ARG A 34 -24.92 -2.62 -39.30
CA ARG A 34 -25.65 -3.83 -39.75
C ARG A 34 -24.71 -5.03 -39.75
N GLY A 35 -25.09 -6.03 -38.97
CA GLY A 35 -24.26 -7.21 -38.73
C GLY A 35 -24.14 -8.16 -39.91
N LYS A 36 -23.46 -9.28 -39.66
CA LYS A 36 -23.73 -10.58 -40.28
C LYS A 36 -23.09 -11.70 -39.47
N ASN A 37 -23.88 -12.77 -39.37
CA ASN A 37 -23.67 -14.07 -38.75
C ASN A 37 -22.39 -14.82 -39.19
N SER A 38 -21.98 -15.75 -38.31
CA SER A 38 -21.53 -17.16 -38.49
C SER A 38 -20.68 -17.50 -39.73
N ASN A 39 -19.60 -18.28 -39.67
CA ASN A 39 -19.50 -19.66 -39.17
C ASN A 39 -18.08 -20.20 -39.48
N SER A 40 -17.55 -21.06 -38.60
CA SER A 40 -16.61 -22.18 -38.80
C SER A 40 -15.35 -22.07 -39.68
N SER A 41 -14.18 -22.42 -39.11
CA SER A 41 -13.57 -23.77 -39.26
C SER A 41 -12.25 -23.89 -38.48
N ALA A 42 -12.13 -24.94 -37.66
CA ALA A 42 -10.88 -25.52 -37.13
C ALA A 42 -10.15 -26.32 -38.26
N PRO A 43 -9.00 -27.05 -38.08
CA PRO A 43 -8.30 -27.47 -36.85
C PRO A 43 -6.74 -27.51 -36.91
N GLY A 44 -6.12 -27.94 -35.80
CA GLY A 44 -4.98 -28.88 -35.85
C GLY A 44 -3.63 -28.40 -35.28
N GLY A 45 -3.14 -29.11 -34.26
CA GLY A 45 -1.72 -29.08 -33.88
C GLY A 45 -1.47 -29.35 -32.39
N ALA A 46 -1.63 -30.60 -31.95
CA ALA A 46 -1.08 -31.07 -30.68
C ALA A 46 0.44 -31.27 -30.81
N THR A 47 1.20 -31.00 -29.75
CA THR A 47 2.30 -31.86 -29.28
C THR A 47 2.80 -31.41 -27.91
N ASP A 48 3.11 -32.44 -27.14
CA ASP A 48 3.38 -32.56 -25.71
C ASP A 48 4.68 -31.93 -25.20
N ALA A 49 4.72 -31.75 -23.88
CA ALA A 49 5.87 -31.76 -22.94
C ALA A 49 5.54 -30.77 -21.81
N ASP A 50 5.74 -31.00 -20.54
CA ASP A 50 6.22 -32.11 -19.73
C ASP A 50 5.98 -31.62 -18.29
N ASP A 51 5.88 -32.54 -17.33
CA ASP A 51 5.85 -32.32 -15.90
C ASP A 51 6.33 -30.96 -15.36
N ALA A 52 5.39 -30.22 -14.77
CA ALA A 52 5.70 -29.43 -13.59
C ALA A 52 4.81 -29.97 -12.47
N GLU A 53 5.46 -30.67 -11.53
CA GLU A 53 4.89 -31.10 -10.26
C GLU A 53 4.12 -29.95 -9.64
N GLY A 54 2.79 -30.03 -9.75
CA GLY A 54 1.88 -29.23 -8.98
C GLY A 54 1.91 -29.72 -7.54
N ASP A 55 2.94 -29.30 -6.79
CA ASP A 55 2.86 -29.21 -5.33
C ASP A 55 1.84 -28.12 -5.00
N THR A 56 0.58 -28.46 -5.21
CA THR A 56 -0.55 -27.73 -4.65
C THR A 56 -0.77 -28.31 -3.28
N THR A 57 0.15 -28.01 -2.35
CA THR A 57 -0.20 -28.02 -0.94
C THR A 57 -1.40 -27.10 -0.80
N ASP A 58 -2.53 -27.74 -0.52
CA ASP A 58 -3.78 -27.15 -0.09
C ASP A 58 -3.51 -26.30 1.19
N ASP A 59 -3.08 -25.06 0.97
CA ASP A 59 -2.77 -24.03 1.97
C ASP A 59 -4.03 -23.45 2.63
N SER A 60 -5.16 -24.14 2.50
CA SER A 60 -6.44 -23.72 3.09
C SER A 60 -6.39 -23.73 4.62
N ASN A 61 -5.48 -24.52 5.23
CA ASN A 61 -5.27 -24.53 6.68
C ASN A 61 -4.23 -23.47 7.15
N GLY A 62 -3.30 -23.04 6.29
CA GLY A 62 -2.31 -22.00 6.60
C GLY A 62 -2.84 -20.57 6.44
N SER A 63 -3.73 -20.35 5.48
CA SER A 63 -4.31 -19.03 5.20
C SER A 63 -5.12 -18.45 6.38
N GLY A 64 -5.78 -19.32 7.17
CA GLY A 64 -6.51 -18.92 8.37
C GLY A 64 -5.59 -18.37 9.47
N ASP A 65 -4.49 -19.07 9.73
CA ASP A 65 -3.51 -18.69 10.75
C ASP A 65 -2.73 -17.44 10.35
N GLU A 66 -2.35 -17.32 9.08
CA GLU A 66 -1.72 -16.12 8.53
C GLU A 66 -2.65 -14.90 8.61
N SER A 67 -3.92 -15.06 8.26
CA SER A 67 -4.93 -14.02 8.43
C SER A 67 -5.06 -13.58 9.90
N ALA A 68 -5.03 -14.54 10.84
CA ALA A 68 -5.09 -14.25 12.27
C ALA A 68 -3.83 -13.54 12.78
N ALA A 69 -2.63 -13.93 12.31
CA ALA A 69 -1.38 -13.25 12.61
C ALA A 69 -1.39 -11.80 12.10
N LEU A 70 -1.75 -11.59 10.84
CA LEU A 70 -1.89 -10.27 10.23
C LEU A 70 -2.87 -9.39 11.01
N LYS A 71 -4.07 -9.90 11.32
CA LYS A 71 -5.07 -9.16 12.12
C LYS A 71 -4.53 -8.76 13.49
N ARG A 72 -3.71 -9.59 14.14
CA ARG A 72 -3.06 -9.26 15.42
C ARG A 72 -2.05 -8.11 15.27
N SER A 73 -1.23 -8.12 14.22
CA SER A 73 -0.30 -7.02 13.92
C SER A 73 -1.05 -5.71 13.66
N VAL A 74 -2.12 -5.72 12.88
CA VAL A 74 -2.93 -4.53 12.58
C VAL A 74 -3.51 -3.91 13.85
N ARG A 75 -4.04 -4.74 14.76
CA ARG A 75 -4.54 -4.28 16.06
C ARG A 75 -3.42 -3.72 16.93
N SER A 76 -2.25 -4.35 16.93
CA SER A 76 -1.09 -3.92 17.73
C SER A 76 -0.58 -2.56 17.26
N TYR A 77 -0.42 -2.38 15.94
CA TYR A 77 -0.03 -1.10 15.34
C TYR A 77 -1.02 0.01 15.66
N THR A 78 -2.32 -0.25 15.46
CA THR A 78 -3.37 0.74 15.72
C THR A 78 -3.38 1.14 17.19
N LYS A 79 -3.26 0.16 18.09
CA LYS A 79 -3.17 0.41 19.54
C LYS A 79 -1.93 1.24 19.89
N ALA A 80 -0.79 0.96 19.28
CA ALA A 80 0.44 1.72 19.54
C ALA A 80 0.31 3.17 19.06
N LEU A 81 -0.20 3.38 17.85
CA LEU A 81 -0.42 4.70 17.25
C LEU A 81 -1.37 5.55 18.12
N PHE A 82 -2.58 5.07 18.40
CA PHE A 82 -3.56 5.83 19.20
C PHE A 82 -3.31 5.75 20.71
N GLY A 83 -2.45 4.85 21.16
CA GLY A 83 -2.01 4.75 22.55
C GLY A 83 -0.88 5.72 22.92
N GLY A 84 -0.25 6.35 21.92
CA GLY A 84 0.93 7.18 22.09
C GLY A 84 2.19 6.38 22.44
N ASP A 85 2.27 5.12 22.00
CA ASP A 85 3.39 4.22 22.31
C ASP A 85 4.50 4.36 21.25
N PRO A 86 5.70 4.87 21.62
CA PRO A 86 6.81 5.04 20.67
C PRO A 86 7.32 3.70 20.10
N ASN A 87 7.04 2.57 20.74
CA ASN A 87 7.45 1.25 20.25
C ASN A 87 6.58 0.76 19.08
N GLY A 88 5.50 1.48 18.73
CA GLY A 88 4.77 1.22 17.50
C GLY A 88 5.61 1.36 16.22
N HIS A 89 6.72 2.09 16.28
CA HIS A 89 7.71 2.15 15.20
C HIS A 89 8.26 0.76 14.82
N ASP A 90 8.40 -0.15 15.79
CA ASP A 90 8.94 -1.49 15.55
C ASP A 90 7.93 -2.39 14.80
N LEU A 91 6.68 -1.95 14.66
CA LEU A 91 5.61 -2.60 13.90
C LEU A 91 5.52 -2.11 12.44
N LEU A 92 6.36 -1.14 12.07
CA LEU A 92 6.53 -0.68 10.69
C LEU A 92 7.46 -1.64 9.93
N SER A 93 7.32 -1.74 8.61
CA SER A 93 8.27 -2.47 7.77
C SER A 93 9.69 -1.89 7.88
N LYS A 94 10.74 -2.65 7.54
CA LYS A 94 12.10 -2.10 7.54
C LYS A 94 12.26 -0.90 6.62
N ARG A 95 11.55 -0.90 5.48
CA ARG A 95 11.45 0.26 4.59
C ARG A 95 10.90 1.47 5.35
N CYS A 96 9.77 1.30 6.03
CA CYS A 96 9.15 2.40 6.76
C CYS A 96 9.92 2.86 7.99
N GLN A 97 10.63 1.96 8.68
CA GLN A 97 11.55 2.35 9.74
C GLN A 97 12.72 3.21 9.23
N SER A 98 13.07 3.11 7.94
CA SER A 98 14.12 3.94 7.33
C SER A 98 13.63 5.32 6.87
N GLU A 99 12.33 5.46 6.59
CA GLU A 99 11.71 6.70 6.12
C GLU A 99 11.10 7.53 7.27
N LEU A 100 10.64 6.86 8.32
CA LEU A 100 10.02 7.46 9.49
C LEU A 100 10.79 7.07 10.75
N SER A 101 11.51 8.01 11.36
CA SER A 101 12.29 7.73 12.56
C SER A 101 11.41 7.37 13.76
N LYS A 102 11.99 6.71 14.77
CA LYS A 102 11.30 6.39 16.02
C LYS A 102 10.78 7.64 16.74
N GLU A 103 11.52 8.74 16.71
CA GLU A 103 11.10 10.03 17.30
C GLU A 103 9.93 10.66 16.53
N GLN A 104 9.94 10.57 15.20
CA GLN A 104 8.85 11.06 14.37
C GLN A 104 7.58 10.23 14.62
N PHE A 105 7.68 8.91 14.64
CA PHE A 105 6.57 8.04 15.00
C PHE A 105 6.05 8.34 16.41
N ALA A 106 6.93 8.48 17.40
CA ALA A 106 6.55 8.81 18.77
C ALA A 106 5.78 10.14 18.86
N THR A 107 6.22 11.14 18.10
CA THR A 107 5.56 12.44 18.00
C THR A 107 4.17 12.30 17.39
N MET A 108 4.04 11.58 16.27
CA MET A 108 2.77 11.30 15.62
C MET A 108 1.81 10.51 16.53
N ALA A 109 2.29 9.48 17.21
CA ALA A 109 1.48 8.65 18.11
C ALA A 109 1.00 9.46 19.33
N LYS A 110 1.88 10.28 19.92
CA LYS A 110 1.50 11.18 21.01
C LYS A 110 0.43 12.17 20.56
N GLN A 111 0.60 12.76 19.37
CA GLN A 111 -0.38 13.68 18.80
C GLN A 111 -1.72 12.97 18.53
N ALA A 112 -1.70 11.78 17.93
CA ALA A 112 -2.90 10.99 17.67
C ALA A 112 -3.67 10.65 18.95
N LYS A 113 -2.97 10.29 20.04
CA LYS A 113 -3.58 10.08 21.35
C LYS A 113 -4.20 11.37 21.91
N ASN A 114 -3.52 12.50 21.77
CA ASN A 114 -4.02 13.78 22.29
C ASN A 114 -5.28 14.23 21.55
N ASP A 115 -5.30 14.09 20.23
CA ASP A 115 -6.38 14.59 19.38
C ASP A 115 -7.61 13.67 19.39
N TYR A 116 -7.40 12.36 19.50
CA TYR A 116 -8.45 11.36 19.29
C TYR A 116 -8.63 10.38 20.45
N GLY A 117 -7.77 10.44 21.47
CA GLY A 117 -7.73 9.47 22.55
C GLY A 117 -7.21 8.10 22.10
N THR A 118 -7.40 7.10 22.96
CA THR A 118 -6.99 5.72 22.69
C THR A 118 -8.05 4.98 21.88
N LEU A 119 -7.96 5.13 20.57
CA LEU A 119 -8.79 4.39 19.62
C LEU A 119 -8.33 2.94 19.47
N THR A 120 -9.28 2.07 19.15
CA THR A 120 -9.07 0.64 18.91
C THR A 120 -9.84 0.20 17.67
N ILE A 121 -9.36 -0.86 17.01
CA ILE A 121 -10.01 -1.40 15.82
C ILE A 121 -11.43 -1.86 16.15
N LYS A 122 -12.40 -1.34 15.40
CA LYS A 122 -13.81 -1.74 15.41
C LYS A 122 -14.12 -2.72 14.28
N THR A 123 -13.55 -2.49 13.11
CA THR A 123 -13.74 -3.31 11.92
C THR A 123 -12.39 -3.68 11.33
N ILE A 124 -12.24 -4.92 10.87
CA ILE A 124 -11.03 -5.38 10.19
C ILE A 124 -11.37 -6.47 9.19
N SER A 125 -10.87 -6.32 7.97
CA SER A 125 -10.97 -7.26 6.88
C SER A 125 -9.59 -7.46 6.27
N VAL A 126 -9.25 -8.70 6.00
CA VAL A 126 -8.08 -9.03 5.18
C VAL A 126 -8.59 -9.15 3.77
N ASP A 127 -8.18 -8.23 2.92
CA ASP A 127 -8.68 -8.10 1.55
C ASP A 127 -7.91 -9.04 0.61
N GLN A 128 -6.60 -9.20 0.87
CA GLN A 128 -5.72 -10.08 0.09
C GLN A 128 -4.50 -10.49 0.92
N ILE A 129 -4.02 -11.71 0.72
CA ILE A 129 -2.69 -12.19 1.09
C ILE A 129 -2.06 -12.81 -0.16
N SER A 130 -0.79 -12.48 -0.44
CA SER A 130 -0.01 -13.02 -1.55
C SER A 130 1.45 -13.10 -1.14
N GLY A 131 1.92 -14.31 -0.84
CA GLY A 131 3.26 -14.52 -0.28
C GLY A 131 3.46 -13.71 1.00
N ASP A 132 4.50 -12.87 1.01
CA ASP A 132 4.83 -11.97 2.12
C ASP A 132 4.12 -10.60 2.04
N MET A 133 3.17 -10.41 1.13
CA MET A 133 2.41 -9.16 1.00
C MET A 133 0.94 -9.37 1.36
N ALA A 134 0.32 -8.34 1.93
CA ALA A 134 -1.10 -8.34 2.22
C ALA A 134 -1.74 -6.96 2.06
N ARG A 135 -3.06 -6.97 1.91
CA ARG A 135 -3.93 -5.78 1.89
C ARG A 135 -4.97 -5.92 2.98
N VAL A 136 -5.06 -4.92 3.84
CA VAL A 136 -5.99 -4.91 4.99
C VAL A 136 -6.81 -3.63 4.99
N SER A 137 -8.12 -3.79 5.11
CA SER A 137 -9.05 -2.70 5.39
C SER A 137 -9.44 -2.73 6.86
N TYR A 138 -9.36 -1.61 7.56
CA TYR A 138 -9.70 -1.55 8.97
C TYR A 138 -10.21 -0.16 9.38
N GLY A 139 -11.01 -0.14 10.43
CA GLY A 139 -11.66 1.06 10.94
C GLY A 139 -11.60 1.13 12.46
N VAL A 140 -11.59 2.36 12.97
CA VAL A 140 -11.60 2.65 14.41
C VAL A 140 -12.87 3.38 14.84
N GLY A 141 -13.85 3.53 13.95
CA GLY A 141 -15.13 4.19 14.23
C GLY A 141 -15.10 5.71 14.06
N VAL A 142 -14.04 6.24 13.44
CA VAL A 142 -13.92 7.65 13.07
C VAL A 142 -13.73 7.70 11.54
N PRO A 143 -14.60 8.38 10.77
CA PRO A 143 -14.59 8.32 9.31
C PRO A 143 -13.22 8.61 8.68
N GLN A 144 -12.49 9.59 9.22
CA GLN A 144 -11.16 9.94 8.71
C GLN A 144 -10.13 8.81 8.91
N PHE A 145 -10.36 7.85 9.80
CA PHE A 145 -9.48 6.72 10.09
C PHE A 145 -10.01 5.38 9.57
N GLU A 146 -11.00 5.41 8.68
CA GLU A 146 -11.43 4.23 7.95
C GLU A 146 -10.44 3.97 6.80
N ARG A 147 -9.59 2.96 6.99
CA ARG A 147 -8.49 2.62 6.09
C ARG A 147 -8.90 1.50 5.14
N LYS A 148 -8.50 1.63 3.87
CA LYS A 148 -8.79 0.66 2.81
C LYS A 148 -7.51 0.13 2.20
N ALA A 149 -7.46 -1.19 1.97
CA ALA A 149 -6.39 -1.89 1.26
C ALA A 149 -4.97 -1.44 1.65
N GLN A 150 -4.74 -1.21 2.96
CA GLN A 150 -3.45 -0.77 3.45
C GLN A 150 -2.41 -1.87 3.19
N PRO A 151 -1.23 -1.54 2.67
CA PRO A 151 -0.16 -2.50 2.47
C PRO A 151 0.39 -2.98 3.82
N TRP A 152 0.57 -4.29 3.90
CA TRP A 152 1.29 -4.97 4.97
C TRP A 152 2.30 -5.91 4.33
N THR A 153 3.47 -6.02 4.96
CA THR A 153 4.53 -6.93 4.52
C THR A 153 4.93 -7.85 5.67
N ARG A 154 5.19 -9.11 5.38
CA ARG A 154 5.68 -10.08 6.35
C ARG A 154 7.20 -10.08 6.28
N GLU A 155 7.83 -9.81 7.42
CA GLU A 155 9.28 -9.87 7.57
C GLU A 155 9.58 -10.89 8.67
N GLY A 156 10.17 -12.03 8.28
CA GLY A 156 10.25 -13.21 9.14
C GLY A 156 8.85 -13.77 9.41
N SER A 157 8.47 -13.91 10.68
CA SER A 157 7.16 -14.43 11.09
C SER A 157 6.15 -13.33 11.47
N THR A 158 6.48 -12.06 11.25
CA THR A 158 5.69 -10.93 11.73
C THR A 158 5.24 -10.04 10.58
N TRP A 159 3.95 -9.69 10.60
CA TRP A 159 3.38 -8.71 9.68
C TRP A 159 3.63 -7.29 10.17
N HIS A 160 4.09 -6.43 9.27
CA HIS A 160 4.45 -5.04 9.52
C HIS A 160 3.67 -4.11 8.59
N TRP A 161 3.31 -2.93 9.10
CA TRP A 161 2.63 -1.91 8.31
C TRP A 161 3.61 -1.24 7.34
N ASP A 162 3.25 -1.17 6.06
CA ASP A 162 4.16 -0.74 4.98
C ASP A 162 3.60 0.45 4.19
N ALA A 163 2.91 1.37 4.87
CA ALA A 163 2.25 2.53 4.24
C ALA A 163 2.75 3.89 4.76
N CYS A 164 4.03 3.95 5.13
CA CYS A 164 4.79 5.20 5.06
C CYS A 164 4.94 5.59 3.57
#